data_AF-A0A2V7NBE9-F1
#
_entry.id   AF-A0A2V7NBE9-F1
#
_cell.length_a   1.000
_cell.length_b   1.000
_cell.length_c   1.000
_cell.angle_alpha   90.00
_cell.angle_beta   90.00
_cell.angle_gamma   90.00
#
_symmetry.space_group_name_H-M   'P 1'
#
loop_
_entity.id
_entity.type
_entity.pdbx_description
1 polymer ?
#
loop_
_entity_poly.entity_id
_entity_poly.type
_entity_poly.pdbx_seq_one_letter_code
_entity_poly.pdbx_strand_id
1 'polypeptide(L)'
;MLIALVLGLSILALAVAWGLRGYVLRQDNGTPEMRKISDAIQEGAQAFLRRQYRTIGLLSIALGVLIYVLYAFFRKPHPGEPAAVTLALTTTLSFLFGAFCSGVAGLVGMYVAVRSNIRTASAARSSLNKALQIALRGGAVSGLFVVAMSLFGVGLLYSVLDALHFEPTKIPLMIVGYGFGASFVALFAQLGGGIYTKAADVGADLVGKVEAGIPEDDPRNPAVIADLVGDNVGDCAGRGADLFESTAAENIGAMILGAGLAGANLGVFSPAQVVGLMLFPLVARAFGLVASIIGVLVVKAREDEDPMHALNRGYMWTAVLAALGFAGGTYWLLNPAGHPAAWWHFALCGVIGIATSIAFVYITQYYTEYRYRPVKSIAAASVTGPATNIIAGFAVALECTALPTFTISAAIIASYRLGASSGLAHAGLFGTAVATMGMLGTAAYILAMDTFGPITDNAGGIIEMSHQPEAIRRRTDRLDAVGNTT
;
A
#
# COMPACT_ATOMS: atom_id res chain seq x y z
N MET A 1 22.47 -12.41 10.57
CA MET A 1 22.26 -11.08 11.20
C MET A 1 21.26 -10.23 10.41
N LEU A 2 21.43 -10.02 9.09
CA LEU A 2 20.52 -9.18 8.28
C LEU A 2 19.06 -9.64 8.30
N ILE A 3 18.81 -10.92 8.07
CA ILE A 3 17.46 -11.51 8.12
C ILE A 3 16.83 -11.33 9.49
N ALA A 4 17.58 -11.56 10.57
CA ALA A 4 17.07 -11.39 11.93
C ALA A 4 16.66 -9.92 12.19
N LEU A 5 17.40 -8.95 11.64
CA LEU A 5 17.01 -7.53 11.69
C LEU A 5 15.74 -7.27 10.90
N VAL A 6 15.62 -7.79 9.68
CA VAL A 6 14.42 -7.67 8.84
C VAL A 6 13.19 -8.26 9.53
N LEU A 7 13.28 -9.50 10.03
CA LEU A 7 12.21 -10.17 10.75
C LEU A 7 11.89 -9.47 12.07
N GLY A 8 12.90 -9.03 12.82
CA GLY A 8 12.72 -8.29 14.07
C GLY A 8 11.98 -6.96 13.86
N LEU A 9 12.35 -6.19 12.84
CA LEU A 9 11.65 -4.94 12.51
C LEU A 9 10.24 -5.19 11.94
N SER A 10 10.03 -6.28 11.20
CA SER A 10 8.69 -6.69 10.75
C SER A 10 7.80 -7.02 11.94
N ILE A 11 8.31 -7.81 12.90
CA ILE A 11 7.60 -8.16 14.14
C ILE A 11 7.33 -6.89 14.98
N LEU A 12 8.28 -5.98 15.08
CA LEU A 12 8.09 -4.69 15.75
C LEU A 12 6.95 -3.89 15.09
N ALA A 13 6.94 -3.80 13.76
CA ALA A 13 5.87 -3.09 13.03
C ALA A 13 4.51 -3.76 13.24
N LEU A 14 4.43 -5.10 13.23
CA LEU A 14 3.20 -5.83 13.56
C LEU A 14 2.75 -5.60 15.00
N ALA A 15 3.68 -5.55 15.96
CA ALA A 15 3.38 -5.25 17.35
C ALA A 15 2.88 -3.81 17.53
N VAL A 16 3.45 -2.84 16.82
CA VAL A 16 2.97 -1.45 16.79
C VAL A 16 1.59 -1.36 16.14
N ALA A 17 1.35 -2.05 15.02
CA ALA A 17 0.04 -2.14 14.39
C ALA A 17 -1.01 -2.74 15.35
N TRP A 18 -0.64 -3.76 16.12
CA TRP A 18 -1.49 -4.32 17.19
C TRP A 18 -1.75 -3.33 18.33
N GLY A 19 -0.74 -2.55 18.73
CA GLY A 19 -0.89 -1.47 19.71
C GLY A 19 -1.82 -0.36 19.23
N LEU A 20 -1.68 0.07 17.97
CA LEU A 20 -2.55 1.05 17.32
C LEU A 20 -4.00 0.53 17.20
N ARG A 21 -4.18 -0.75 16.84
CA ARG A 21 -5.50 -1.42 16.91
C ARG A 21 -6.08 -1.27 18.32
N GLY A 22 -5.30 -1.60 19.36
CA GLY A 22 -5.74 -1.46 20.75
C GLY A 22 -6.12 -0.02 21.12
N TYR A 23 -5.37 0.97 20.65
CA TYR A 23 -5.68 2.39 20.83
C TYR A 23 -7.02 2.77 20.18
N VAL A 24 -7.22 2.38 18.91
CA VAL A 24 -8.46 2.65 18.17
C VAL A 24 -9.62 1.96 18.86
N LEU A 25 -9.53 0.66 19.13
CA LEU A 25 -10.64 -0.11 19.71
C LEU A 25 -11.13 0.39 21.08
N ARG A 26 -10.27 1.07 21.84
CA ARG A 26 -10.62 1.71 23.12
C ARG A 26 -11.35 3.05 22.99
N GLN A 27 -11.38 3.65 21.80
CA GLN A 27 -12.13 4.88 21.56
C GLN A 27 -13.63 4.63 21.64
N ASP A 28 -14.37 5.71 21.91
CA ASP A 28 -15.82 5.68 22.06
C ASP A 28 -16.54 5.28 20.76
N ASN A 29 -17.56 4.41 20.89
CA ASN A 29 -18.38 3.91 19.80
C ASN A 29 -19.61 4.80 19.51
N GLY A 30 -19.63 6.05 19.96
CA GLY A 30 -20.73 6.97 19.71
C GLY A 30 -22.05 6.56 20.36
N THR A 31 -23.13 7.13 19.84
CA THR A 31 -24.50 6.95 20.35
C THR A 31 -25.09 5.60 19.94
N PRO A 32 -26.19 5.14 20.56
CA PRO A 32 -26.87 3.90 20.18
C PRO A 32 -27.28 3.85 18.69
N GLU A 33 -27.67 4.99 18.13
CA GLU A 33 -28.09 5.14 16.73
C GLU A 33 -26.90 4.90 15.79
N MET A 34 -25.75 5.51 16.08
CA MET A 34 -24.51 5.28 15.33
C MET A 34 -24.07 3.81 15.36
N ARG A 35 -24.24 3.14 16.52
CA ARG A 35 -23.87 1.72 16.68
C ARG A 35 -24.74 0.82 15.82
N LYS A 36 -26.05 1.06 15.79
CA LYS A 36 -26.99 0.29 14.97
C LYS A 36 -26.58 0.30 13.48
N ILE A 37 -26.16 1.45 12.97
CA ILE A 37 -25.70 1.60 11.59
C ILE A 37 -24.35 0.91 11.39
N SER A 38 -23.39 1.16 12.28
CA SER A 38 -22.08 0.52 12.20
C SER A 38 -22.18 -1.00 12.21
N ASP A 39 -23.01 -1.57 13.09
CA ASP A 39 -23.22 -3.01 13.20
C ASP A 39 -23.74 -3.62 11.89
N ALA A 40 -24.67 -2.95 11.19
CA ALA A 40 -25.14 -3.37 9.88
C ALA A 40 -24.02 -3.34 8.81
N ILE A 41 -23.18 -2.30 8.81
CA ILE A 41 -22.00 -2.22 7.93
C ILE A 41 -21.03 -3.37 8.23
N GLN A 42 -20.76 -3.67 9.52
CA GLN A 42 -19.84 -4.76 9.87
C GLN A 42 -20.38 -6.13 9.44
N GLU A 43 -21.69 -6.35 9.57
CA GLU A 43 -22.33 -7.58 9.14
C GLU A 43 -22.22 -7.77 7.62
N GLY A 44 -22.55 -6.73 6.85
CA GLY A 44 -22.46 -6.74 5.39
C GLY A 44 -21.03 -6.98 4.89
N ALA A 45 -20.05 -6.24 5.44
CA ALA A 45 -18.64 -6.39 5.07
C ALA A 45 -18.10 -7.79 5.39
N GLN A 46 -18.46 -8.35 6.55
CA GLN A 46 -18.07 -9.71 6.92
C GLN A 46 -18.70 -10.77 6.03
N ALA A 47 -19.97 -10.62 5.66
CA ALA A 47 -20.67 -11.54 4.77
C ALA A 47 -20.02 -11.56 3.37
N PHE A 48 -19.77 -10.38 2.81
CA PHE A 48 -19.13 -10.25 1.50
C PHE A 48 -17.73 -10.87 1.49
N LEU A 49 -16.88 -10.50 2.45
CA LEU A 49 -15.50 -10.98 2.47
C LEU A 49 -15.40 -12.47 2.72
N ARG A 50 -16.28 -13.05 3.55
CA ARG A 50 -16.35 -14.50 3.72
C ARG A 50 -16.64 -15.20 2.39
N ARG A 51 -17.55 -14.66 1.58
CA ARG A 51 -17.89 -15.22 0.26
C ARG A 51 -16.74 -15.04 -0.73
N GLN A 52 -16.13 -13.87 -0.76
CA GLN A 52 -15.04 -13.52 -1.67
C GLN A 52 -13.79 -14.35 -1.37
N TYR A 53 -13.27 -14.30 -0.14
CA TYR A 53 -12.05 -15.01 0.24
C TYR A 53 -12.20 -16.54 0.19
N ARG A 54 -13.41 -17.08 0.40
CA ARG A 54 -13.66 -18.52 0.15
C ARG A 54 -13.44 -18.88 -1.32
N THR A 55 -13.94 -18.05 -2.25
CA THR A 55 -13.73 -18.26 -3.69
C THR A 55 -12.26 -18.11 -4.06
N ILE A 56 -11.61 -17.04 -3.59
CA ILE A 56 -10.19 -16.77 -3.85
C ILE A 56 -9.33 -17.92 -3.34
N GLY A 57 -9.59 -18.44 -2.14
CA GLY A 57 -8.85 -19.57 -1.58
C GLY A 57 -8.98 -20.84 -2.43
N LEU A 58 -10.18 -21.16 -2.90
CA LEU A 58 -10.40 -22.31 -3.79
C LEU A 58 -9.65 -22.14 -5.13
N LEU A 59 -9.73 -20.96 -5.74
CA LEU A 59 -9.03 -20.68 -6.99
C LEU A 59 -7.50 -20.65 -6.80
N SER A 60 -7.01 -20.19 -5.65
CA SER A 60 -5.59 -20.19 -5.31
C SER A 60 -5.06 -21.62 -5.22
N ILE A 61 -5.80 -22.53 -4.58
CA ILE A 61 -5.41 -23.95 -4.52
C ILE A 61 -5.38 -24.56 -5.92
N ALA A 62 -6.42 -24.31 -6.74
CA ALA A 62 -6.48 -24.82 -8.10
C ALA A 62 -5.31 -24.32 -8.96
N LEU A 63 -5.00 -23.02 -8.89
CA LEU A 63 -3.87 -22.43 -9.61
C LEU A 63 -2.53 -22.93 -9.05
N GLY A 64 -2.40 -23.12 -7.74
CA GLY A 64 -1.20 -23.71 -7.14
C GLY A 64 -0.92 -25.12 -7.69
N VAL A 65 -1.94 -25.97 -7.79
CA VAL A 65 -1.81 -27.30 -8.42
C VAL A 65 -1.38 -27.17 -9.89
N LEU A 66 -1.96 -26.22 -10.63
CA LEU A 66 -1.57 -25.97 -12.01
C LEU A 66 -0.10 -25.53 -12.14
N ILE A 67 0.35 -24.58 -11.30
CA ILE A 67 1.76 -24.12 -11.27
C ILE A 67 2.69 -25.31 -11.02
N TYR A 68 2.37 -26.14 -10.02
CA TYR A 68 3.15 -27.33 -9.71
C TYR A 68 3.27 -28.27 -10.92
N VAL A 69 2.14 -28.60 -11.56
CA VAL A 69 2.11 -29.49 -12.72
C VAL A 69 2.93 -28.92 -13.88
N LEU A 70 2.77 -27.62 -14.18
CA LEU A 70 3.50 -26.96 -15.27
C LEU A 70 5.01 -26.96 -15.02
N TYR A 71 5.45 -26.63 -13.80
CA TYR A 71 6.88 -26.56 -13.48
C TYR A 71 7.51 -27.95 -13.34
N ALA A 72 6.79 -28.92 -12.79
CA ALA A 72 7.32 -30.26 -12.55
C ALA A 72 7.40 -31.09 -13.84
N PHE A 73 6.43 -30.95 -14.76
CA PHE A 73 6.31 -31.84 -15.92
C PHE A 73 6.53 -31.18 -17.28
N PHE A 74 6.33 -29.86 -17.41
CA PHE A 74 6.36 -29.18 -18.71
C PHE A 74 7.51 -28.19 -18.90
N ARG A 75 8.06 -27.65 -17.80
CA ARG A 75 9.21 -26.74 -17.86
C ARG A 75 10.49 -27.51 -18.15
N LYS A 76 11.21 -27.10 -19.20
CA LYS A 76 12.57 -27.60 -19.47
C LYS A 76 13.56 -26.94 -18.50
N PRO A 77 14.43 -27.70 -17.81
CA PRO A 77 15.44 -27.14 -16.92
C PRO A 77 16.42 -26.24 -17.68
N HIS A 78 16.74 -25.06 -17.14
CA HIS A 78 17.83 -24.24 -17.65
C HIS A 78 19.15 -24.51 -16.89
N PRO A 79 20.32 -24.35 -17.54
CA PRO A 79 21.61 -24.52 -16.87
C PRO A 79 21.73 -23.61 -15.64
N GLY A 80 22.08 -24.19 -14.50
CA GLY A 80 22.26 -23.46 -13.24
C GLY A 80 21.01 -23.33 -12.38
N GLU A 81 19.83 -23.76 -12.84
CA GLU A 81 18.61 -23.75 -12.03
C GLU A 81 18.51 -24.96 -11.08
N PRO A 82 17.76 -24.85 -9.96
CA PRO A 82 17.39 -26.02 -9.16
C PRO A 82 16.65 -27.07 -9.98
N ALA A 83 16.63 -28.32 -9.50
CA ALA A 83 15.87 -29.39 -10.15
C ALA A 83 14.40 -28.98 -10.35
N ALA A 84 13.80 -29.40 -11.48
CA ALA A 84 12.46 -28.99 -11.88
C ALA A 84 11.41 -29.21 -10.77
N VAL A 85 11.47 -30.37 -10.09
CA VAL A 85 10.58 -30.70 -8.97
C VAL A 85 10.81 -29.77 -7.76
N THR A 86 12.06 -29.45 -7.44
CA THR A 86 12.39 -28.52 -6.34
C THR A 86 11.87 -27.13 -6.63
N LEU A 87 12.07 -26.63 -7.86
CA LEU A 87 11.57 -25.33 -8.27
C LEU A 87 10.04 -25.30 -8.32
N ALA A 88 9.41 -26.37 -8.79
CA ALA A 88 7.95 -26.52 -8.79
C ALA A 88 7.38 -26.46 -7.36
N LEU A 89 7.96 -27.21 -6.43
CA LEU A 89 7.55 -27.23 -5.02
C LEU A 89 7.72 -25.86 -4.38
N THR A 90 8.91 -25.28 -4.48
CA THR A 90 9.24 -24.01 -3.81
C THR A 90 8.43 -22.84 -4.37
N THR A 91 8.27 -22.77 -5.68
CA THR A 91 7.42 -21.75 -6.33
C THR A 91 5.96 -21.92 -5.92
N THR A 92 5.42 -23.14 -5.93
CA THR A 92 4.02 -23.41 -5.56
C THR A 92 3.74 -23.12 -4.09
N LEU A 93 4.61 -23.55 -3.18
CA LEU A 93 4.47 -23.28 -1.75
C LEU A 93 4.61 -21.78 -1.47
N SER A 94 5.54 -21.09 -2.13
CA SER A 94 5.67 -19.64 -2.02
C SER A 94 4.41 -18.94 -2.53
N PHE A 95 3.83 -19.40 -3.64
CA PHE A 95 2.55 -18.91 -4.17
C PHE A 95 1.41 -19.05 -3.17
N LEU A 96 1.20 -20.24 -2.62
CA LEU A 96 0.12 -20.46 -1.65
C LEU A 96 0.34 -19.64 -0.37
N PHE A 97 1.59 -19.49 0.06
CA PHE A 97 1.94 -18.68 1.22
C PHE A 97 1.74 -17.18 0.95
N GLY A 98 2.10 -16.68 -0.22
CA GLY A 98 1.85 -15.30 -0.64
C GLY A 98 0.37 -14.97 -0.73
N ALA A 99 -0.42 -15.87 -1.33
CA ALA A 99 -1.87 -15.76 -1.37
C ALA A 99 -2.48 -15.74 0.05
N PHE A 100 -2.02 -16.64 0.92
CA PHE A 100 -2.46 -16.68 2.32
C PHE A 100 -2.14 -15.38 3.06
N CYS A 101 -0.88 -14.90 3.00
CA CYS A 101 -0.48 -13.69 3.68
C CYS A 101 -1.20 -12.44 3.15
N SER A 102 -1.37 -12.32 1.83
CA SER A 102 -2.13 -11.22 1.21
C SER A 102 -3.60 -11.24 1.68
N GLY A 103 -4.23 -12.42 1.71
CA GLY A 103 -5.61 -12.53 2.19
C GLY A 103 -5.78 -12.21 3.68
N VAL A 104 -4.83 -12.62 4.52
CA VAL A 104 -4.81 -12.23 5.94
C VAL A 104 -4.64 -10.72 6.09
N ALA A 105 -3.77 -10.09 5.29
CA ALA A 105 -3.55 -8.66 5.33
C ALA A 105 -4.82 -7.87 4.95
N GLY A 106 -5.52 -8.26 3.88
CA GLY A 106 -6.79 -7.65 3.50
C GLY A 106 -7.89 -7.81 4.55
N LEU A 107 -8.00 -8.99 5.18
CA LEU A 107 -8.96 -9.24 6.25
C LEU A 107 -8.66 -8.41 7.52
N VAL A 108 -7.40 -8.28 7.90
CA VAL A 108 -6.98 -7.47 9.06
C VAL A 108 -7.19 -5.98 8.80
N GLY A 109 -6.84 -5.51 7.60
CA GLY A 109 -7.07 -4.13 7.17
C GLY A 109 -8.55 -3.74 7.29
N MET A 110 -9.44 -4.55 6.70
CA MET A 110 -10.89 -4.33 6.79
C MET A 110 -11.42 -4.41 8.21
N TYR A 111 -10.98 -5.40 9.00
CA TYR A 111 -11.44 -5.58 10.38
C TYR A 111 -11.23 -4.31 11.22
N VAL A 112 -10.10 -3.63 11.00
CA VAL A 112 -9.75 -2.41 11.72
C VAL A 112 -10.41 -1.19 11.09
N ALA A 113 -10.47 -1.08 9.75
CA ALA A 113 -11.14 0.02 9.06
C ALA A 113 -12.61 0.13 9.53
N VAL A 114 -13.41 -0.93 9.36
CA VAL A 114 -14.83 -0.99 9.78
C VAL A 114 -15.05 -0.53 11.23
N ARG A 115 -14.14 -0.90 12.14
CA ARG A 115 -14.23 -0.51 13.55
C ARG A 115 -13.74 0.91 13.80
N SER A 116 -12.86 1.43 12.97
CA SER A 116 -12.36 2.81 13.03
C SER A 116 -13.44 3.80 12.60
N ASN A 117 -14.29 3.45 11.63
CA ASN A 117 -15.33 4.31 11.06
C ASN A 117 -16.21 4.98 12.13
N ILE A 118 -16.88 4.19 12.97
CA ILE A 118 -17.75 4.71 14.04
C ILE A 118 -16.99 5.51 15.10
N ARG A 119 -15.71 5.20 15.33
CA ARG A 119 -14.87 5.88 16.32
C ARG A 119 -14.38 7.23 15.79
N THR A 120 -14.08 7.29 14.50
CA THR A 120 -13.81 8.54 13.77
C THR A 120 -15.06 9.41 13.79
N ALA A 121 -16.23 8.84 13.49
CA ALA A 121 -17.51 9.54 13.55
C ALA A 121 -17.80 10.11 14.96
N SER A 122 -17.62 9.29 16.01
CA SER A 122 -17.82 9.75 17.39
C SER A 122 -16.83 10.86 17.77
N ALA A 123 -15.56 10.71 17.38
CA ALA A 123 -14.55 11.72 17.65
C ALA A 123 -14.82 13.05 16.95
N ALA A 124 -15.35 13.03 15.72
CA ALA A 124 -15.70 14.21 14.94
C ALA A 124 -16.74 15.09 15.65
N ARG A 125 -17.58 14.52 16.54
CA ARG A 125 -18.49 15.27 17.40
C ARG A 125 -17.75 16.23 18.34
N SER A 126 -16.52 15.88 18.74
CA SER A 126 -15.71 16.64 19.68
C SER A 126 -14.59 17.47 19.03
N SER A 127 -13.84 16.91 18.08
CA SER A 127 -12.64 17.53 17.52
C SER A 127 -12.30 16.93 16.15
N LEU A 128 -11.96 17.81 15.20
CA LEU A 128 -11.47 17.44 13.88
C LEU A 128 -10.13 16.70 13.99
N ASN A 129 -9.20 17.23 14.80
CA ASN A 129 -7.89 16.61 14.99
C ASN A 129 -7.99 15.22 15.63
N LYS A 130 -8.91 15.03 16.58
CA LYS A 130 -9.12 13.70 17.19
C LYS A 130 -9.67 12.70 16.16
N ALA A 131 -10.62 13.11 15.33
CA ALA A 131 -11.14 12.29 14.24
C ALA A 131 -10.04 11.93 13.24
N LEU A 132 -9.27 12.93 12.78
CA LEU A 132 -8.11 12.74 11.90
C LEU A 132 -7.12 11.71 12.46
N GLN A 133 -6.74 11.84 13.73
CA GLN A 133 -5.79 10.91 14.35
C GLN A 133 -6.34 9.49 14.50
N ILE A 134 -7.63 9.33 14.78
CA ILE A 134 -8.24 8.00 14.90
C ILE A 134 -8.32 7.34 13.52
N ALA A 135 -8.76 8.08 12.50
CA ALA A 135 -8.83 7.58 11.14
C ALA A 135 -7.45 7.21 10.59
N LEU A 136 -6.46 8.11 10.72
CA LEU A 136 -5.09 7.85 10.25
C LEU A 136 -4.45 6.68 10.99
N ARG A 137 -4.64 6.57 12.31
CA ARG A 137 -4.12 5.44 13.09
C ARG A 137 -4.84 4.13 12.74
N GLY A 138 -6.12 4.19 12.42
CA GLY A 138 -6.89 3.05 11.89
C GLY A 138 -6.30 2.57 10.55
N GLY A 139 -6.09 3.50 9.61
CA GLY A 139 -5.43 3.22 8.33
C GLY A 139 -3.99 2.73 8.50
N ALA A 140 -3.25 3.28 9.44
CA ALA A 140 -1.88 2.85 9.75
C ALA A 140 -1.79 1.40 10.25
N VAL A 141 -2.85 0.85 10.88
CA VAL A 141 -2.86 -0.58 11.20
C VAL A 141 -2.82 -1.40 9.91
N SER A 142 -3.62 -1.05 8.91
CA SER A 142 -3.59 -1.69 7.59
C SER A 142 -2.22 -1.50 6.93
N GLY A 143 -1.76 -0.25 6.84
CA GLY A 143 -0.49 0.12 6.20
C GLY A 143 0.73 -0.60 6.75
N LEU A 144 0.89 -0.60 8.08
CA LEU A 144 1.99 -1.28 8.75
C LEU A 144 1.86 -2.80 8.64
N PHE A 145 0.65 -3.35 8.80
CA PHE A 145 0.44 -4.79 8.75
C PHE A 145 0.71 -5.35 7.36
N VAL A 146 0.20 -4.71 6.30
CA VAL A 146 0.43 -5.09 4.90
C VAL A 146 1.92 -5.13 4.58
N VAL A 147 2.63 -4.03 4.85
CA VAL A 147 4.05 -3.92 4.51
C VAL A 147 4.91 -4.84 5.37
N ALA A 148 4.60 -4.99 6.66
CA ALA A 148 5.33 -5.87 7.56
C ALA A 148 5.09 -7.36 7.25
N MET A 149 3.86 -7.75 6.87
CA MET A 149 3.57 -9.13 6.47
C MET A 149 4.23 -9.50 5.14
N SER A 150 4.26 -8.59 4.18
CA SER A 150 5.01 -8.75 2.92
C SER A 150 6.50 -8.99 3.21
N LEU A 151 7.10 -8.13 4.04
CA LEU A 151 8.51 -8.24 4.44
C LEU A 151 8.80 -9.51 5.24
N PHE A 152 7.95 -9.84 6.20
CA PHE A 152 8.04 -11.04 7.02
C PHE A 152 7.95 -12.30 6.18
N GLY A 153 7.01 -12.37 5.23
CA GLY A 153 6.81 -13.56 4.41
C GLY A 153 7.98 -13.81 3.47
N VAL A 154 8.49 -12.78 2.78
CA VAL A 154 9.71 -12.89 1.97
C VAL A 154 10.91 -13.30 2.82
N GLY A 155 11.10 -12.66 3.98
CA GLY A 155 12.19 -12.97 4.91
C GLY A 155 12.12 -14.40 5.47
N LEU A 156 10.92 -14.87 5.82
CA LEU A 156 10.69 -16.22 6.31
C LEU A 156 10.98 -17.27 5.24
N LEU A 157 10.46 -17.09 4.02
CA LEU A 157 10.73 -18.01 2.91
C LEU A 157 12.23 -18.06 2.59
N TYR A 158 12.90 -16.91 2.55
CA TYR A 158 14.35 -16.86 2.37
C TYR A 158 15.06 -17.63 3.48
N SER A 159 14.69 -17.42 4.75
CA SER A 159 15.30 -18.09 5.90
C SER A 159 15.16 -19.61 5.85
N VAL A 160 13.99 -20.10 5.43
CA VAL A 160 13.72 -21.53 5.31
C VAL A 160 14.59 -22.15 4.23
N LEU A 161 14.70 -21.51 3.06
CA LEU A 161 15.53 -22.04 1.96
C LEU A 161 17.03 -21.94 2.27
N ASP A 162 17.47 -20.89 2.94
CA ASP A 162 18.86 -20.75 3.42
C ASP A 162 19.21 -21.84 4.45
N ALA A 163 18.30 -22.15 5.38
CA ALA A 163 18.46 -23.24 6.34
C ALA A 163 18.48 -24.63 5.70
N LEU A 164 17.84 -24.79 4.53
CA LEU A 164 17.91 -26.00 3.70
C LEU A 164 19.17 -26.05 2.81
N HIS A 165 20.11 -25.13 2.99
CA HIS A 165 21.38 -25.04 2.26
C HIS A 165 21.24 -24.82 0.75
N PHE A 166 20.17 -24.16 0.31
CA PHE A 166 20.09 -23.68 -1.07
C PHE A 166 21.07 -22.52 -1.29
N GLU A 167 21.60 -22.43 -2.52
CA GLU A 167 22.52 -21.36 -2.89
C GLU A 167 21.83 -19.99 -2.76
N PRO A 168 22.38 -19.05 -1.96
CA PRO A 168 21.72 -17.77 -1.68
C PRO A 168 21.29 -16.98 -2.92
N THR A 169 22.10 -17.01 -3.98
CA THR A 169 21.84 -16.33 -5.27
C THR A 169 20.61 -16.84 -6.01
N LYS A 170 20.16 -18.07 -5.72
CA LYS A 170 19.03 -18.73 -6.37
C LYS A 170 17.74 -18.61 -5.57
N ILE A 171 17.83 -18.37 -4.27
CA ILE A 171 16.68 -18.25 -3.37
C ILE A 171 15.64 -17.22 -3.87
N PRO A 172 16.01 -16.00 -4.31
CA PRO A 172 15.04 -15.02 -4.81
C PRO A 172 14.16 -15.55 -5.95
N LEU A 173 14.74 -16.31 -6.88
CA LEU A 173 13.99 -16.92 -7.98
C LEU A 173 13.04 -18.01 -7.48
N MET A 174 13.44 -18.78 -6.47
CA MET A 174 12.65 -19.87 -5.89
C MET A 174 11.42 -19.37 -5.11
N ILE A 175 11.48 -18.14 -4.60
CA ILE A 175 10.39 -17.52 -3.83
C ILE A 175 9.52 -16.57 -4.64
N VAL A 176 9.77 -16.42 -5.96
CA VAL A 176 8.99 -15.54 -6.86
C VAL A 176 7.49 -15.84 -6.82
N GLY A 177 7.13 -17.09 -6.53
CA GLY A 177 5.75 -17.49 -6.31
C GLY A 177 5.03 -16.64 -5.26
N TYR A 178 5.72 -16.14 -4.24
CA TYR A 178 5.13 -15.32 -3.18
C TYR A 178 4.50 -14.03 -3.72
N GLY A 179 5.22 -13.29 -4.56
CA GLY A 179 4.68 -12.13 -5.26
C GLY A 179 3.49 -12.51 -6.13
N PHE A 180 3.62 -13.58 -6.92
CA PHE A 180 2.54 -14.04 -7.79
C PHE A 180 1.26 -14.46 -7.04
N GLY A 181 1.41 -15.12 -5.89
CA GLY A 181 0.29 -15.47 -5.02
C GLY A 181 -0.40 -14.24 -4.44
N ALA A 182 0.39 -13.24 -4.05
CA ALA A 182 -0.14 -11.96 -3.64
C ALA A 182 -0.91 -11.27 -4.77
N SER A 183 -0.39 -11.24 -6.01
CA SER A 183 -1.06 -10.63 -7.16
C SER A 183 -2.36 -11.33 -7.52
N PHE A 184 -2.38 -12.66 -7.39
CA PHE A 184 -3.58 -13.43 -7.62
C PHE A 184 -4.70 -13.03 -6.66
N VAL A 185 -4.40 -12.89 -5.36
CA VAL A 185 -5.39 -12.45 -4.37
C VAL A 185 -5.79 -11.00 -4.60
N ALA A 186 -4.83 -10.11 -4.84
CA ALA A 186 -5.08 -8.68 -5.09
C ALA A 186 -6.04 -8.47 -6.26
N LEU A 187 -5.83 -9.17 -7.38
CA LEU A 187 -6.69 -9.09 -8.57
C LEU A 187 -8.17 -9.34 -8.24
N PHE A 188 -8.47 -10.43 -7.53
CA PHE A 188 -9.85 -10.75 -7.18
C PHE A 188 -10.38 -9.90 -6.02
N ALA A 189 -9.52 -9.48 -5.10
CA ALA A 189 -9.89 -8.59 -3.99
C ALA A 189 -10.36 -7.24 -4.53
N GLN A 190 -9.56 -6.62 -5.41
CA GLN A 190 -9.80 -5.31 -6.01
C GLN A 190 -10.96 -5.35 -7.01
N LEU A 191 -11.01 -6.34 -7.91
CA LEU A 191 -12.11 -6.46 -8.86
C LEU A 191 -13.44 -6.74 -8.14
N GLY A 192 -13.44 -7.72 -7.23
CA GLY A 192 -14.66 -8.11 -6.53
C GLY A 192 -15.18 -6.99 -5.63
N GLY A 193 -14.31 -6.41 -4.81
CA GLY A 193 -14.66 -5.29 -3.94
C GLY A 193 -15.05 -4.04 -4.72
N GLY A 194 -14.29 -3.70 -5.76
CA GLY A 194 -14.51 -2.56 -6.66
C GLY A 194 -15.85 -2.61 -7.39
N ILE A 195 -16.25 -3.77 -7.92
CA ILE A 195 -17.57 -3.96 -8.53
C ILE A 195 -18.68 -3.76 -7.49
N TYR A 196 -18.49 -4.28 -6.27
CA TYR A 196 -19.49 -4.17 -5.21
C TYR A 196 -19.69 -2.70 -4.79
N THR A 197 -18.62 -1.97 -4.45
CA THR A 197 -18.69 -0.56 -4.04
C THR A 197 -19.28 0.30 -5.16
N LYS A 198 -18.71 0.26 -6.37
CA LYS A 198 -19.15 1.21 -7.42
C LYS A 198 -20.55 0.92 -7.97
N ALA A 199 -21.04 -0.32 -7.87
CA ALA A 199 -22.43 -0.61 -8.18
C ALA A 199 -23.39 -0.03 -7.13
N ALA A 200 -23.00 -0.03 -5.85
CA ALA A 200 -23.80 0.52 -4.76
C ALA A 200 -23.76 2.05 -4.75
N ASP A 201 -22.57 2.63 -4.79
CA ASP A 201 -22.26 4.07 -4.86
C ASP A 201 -23.07 4.77 -5.98
N VAL A 202 -22.87 4.35 -7.24
CA VAL A 202 -23.58 4.94 -8.39
C VAL A 202 -25.10 4.79 -8.27
N GLY A 203 -25.58 3.67 -7.73
CA GLY A 203 -27.00 3.43 -7.51
C GLY A 203 -27.59 4.33 -6.41
N ALA A 204 -26.87 4.48 -5.30
CA ALA A 204 -27.26 5.31 -4.18
C ALA A 204 -27.31 6.79 -4.59
N ASP A 205 -26.26 7.26 -5.23
CA ASP A 205 -26.10 8.67 -5.58
C ASP A 205 -27.04 9.14 -6.68
N LEU A 206 -27.23 8.36 -7.75
CA LEU A 206 -28.12 8.75 -8.83
C LEU A 206 -29.58 8.83 -8.35
N VAL A 207 -30.07 7.76 -7.71
CA VAL A 207 -31.47 7.73 -7.27
C VAL A 207 -31.70 8.69 -6.09
N GLY A 208 -30.77 8.74 -5.14
CA GLY A 208 -30.88 9.60 -3.96
C GLY A 208 -30.76 11.08 -4.29
N LYS A 209 -29.60 11.50 -4.82
CA LYS A 209 -29.27 12.93 -4.97
C LYS A 209 -29.91 13.53 -6.21
N VAL A 210 -29.95 12.81 -7.32
CA VAL A 210 -30.38 13.36 -8.62
C VAL A 210 -31.88 13.20 -8.85
N GLU A 211 -32.44 12.01 -8.60
CA GLU A 211 -33.85 11.74 -8.86
C GLU A 211 -34.76 12.13 -7.70
N ALA A 212 -34.44 11.69 -6.48
CA ALA A 212 -35.28 11.93 -5.30
C ALA A 212 -34.97 13.26 -4.57
N GLY A 213 -33.80 13.84 -4.80
CA GLY A 213 -33.37 15.09 -4.16
C GLY A 213 -33.19 14.98 -2.64
N ILE A 214 -32.86 13.78 -2.15
CA ILE A 214 -32.52 13.55 -0.73
C ILE A 214 -31.00 13.70 -0.52
N PRO A 215 -30.54 13.98 0.71
CA PRO A 215 -29.12 14.03 1.02
C PRO A 215 -28.36 12.75 0.62
N GLU A 216 -27.07 12.89 0.36
CA GLU A 216 -26.12 11.77 0.28
C GLU A 216 -26.13 11.00 1.61
N ASP A 217 -25.95 9.68 1.58
CA ASP A 217 -26.03 8.79 2.76
C ASP A 217 -27.36 8.84 3.55
N ASP A 218 -28.44 9.32 2.96
CA ASP A 218 -29.73 9.41 3.66
C ASP A 218 -30.27 8.01 4.02
N PRO A 219 -30.71 7.78 5.27
CA PRO A 219 -31.15 6.44 5.73
C PRO A 219 -32.42 5.93 5.03
N ARG A 220 -33.12 6.78 4.26
CA ARG A 220 -34.27 6.38 3.41
C ARG A 220 -33.83 5.68 2.14
N ASN A 221 -32.57 5.85 1.72
CA ASN A 221 -32.03 5.22 0.53
C ASN A 221 -31.52 3.80 0.85
N PRO A 222 -32.13 2.74 0.28
CA PRO A 222 -31.79 1.37 0.63
C PRO A 222 -30.38 0.96 0.15
N ALA A 223 -29.75 1.72 -0.74
CA ALA A 223 -28.42 1.41 -1.27
C ALA A 223 -27.28 1.85 -0.33
N VAL A 224 -27.52 2.77 0.59
CA VAL A 224 -26.46 3.40 1.41
C VAL A 224 -25.69 2.40 2.29
N ILE A 225 -26.36 1.40 2.85
CA ILE A 225 -25.63 0.37 3.62
C ILE A 225 -24.70 -0.44 2.70
N ALA A 226 -25.12 -0.74 1.47
CA ALA A 226 -24.28 -1.46 0.52
C ALA A 226 -23.11 -0.58 0.05
N ASP A 227 -23.33 0.72 -0.09
CA ASP A 227 -22.31 1.70 -0.44
C ASP A 227 -21.20 1.74 0.63
N LEU A 228 -21.59 1.99 1.88
CA LEU A 228 -20.65 2.02 3.00
C LEU A 228 -19.97 0.66 3.25
N VAL A 229 -20.65 -0.46 3.02
CA VAL A 229 -20.01 -1.79 3.02
C VAL A 229 -18.95 -1.86 1.92
N GLY A 230 -19.27 -1.32 0.75
CA GLY A 230 -18.40 -1.15 -0.41
C GLY A 230 -17.05 -0.53 -0.07
N ASP A 231 -17.01 0.61 0.61
CA ASP A 231 -15.73 1.32 0.88
C ASP A 231 -14.81 0.48 1.78
N ASN A 232 -15.39 -0.35 2.64
CA ASN A 232 -14.63 -1.27 3.49
C ASN A 232 -14.09 -2.48 2.72
N VAL A 233 -14.86 -3.03 1.77
CA VAL A 233 -14.48 -4.27 1.05
C VAL A 233 -13.70 -4.01 -0.23
N GLY A 234 -13.94 -2.89 -0.90
CA GLY A 234 -13.21 -2.42 -2.07
C GLY A 234 -12.04 -1.54 -1.65
N ASP A 235 -12.35 -0.36 -1.13
CA ASP A 235 -11.35 0.71 -0.97
C ASP A 235 -10.38 0.49 0.20
N CYS A 236 -10.77 -0.27 1.23
CA CYS A 236 -9.83 -0.72 2.26
C CYS A 236 -9.17 -2.07 1.92
N ALA A 237 -9.96 -3.14 1.82
CA ALA A 237 -9.42 -4.49 1.71
C ALA A 237 -8.71 -4.74 0.36
N GLY A 238 -9.27 -4.21 -0.73
CA GLY A 238 -8.71 -4.32 -2.07
C GLY A 238 -7.39 -3.56 -2.21
N ARG A 239 -7.36 -2.28 -1.81
CA ARG A 239 -6.13 -1.45 -1.85
C ARG A 239 -5.02 -2.00 -0.94
N GLY A 240 -5.38 -2.55 0.22
CA GLY A 240 -4.42 -3.24 1.09
C GLY A 240 -3.78 -4.46 0.43
N ALA A 241 -4.56 -5.27 -0.29
CA ALA A 241 -4.05 -6.43 -1.03
C ALA A 241 -3.20 -6.03 -2.24
N ASP A 242 -3.59 -4.96 -2.95
CA ASP A 242 -2.85 -4.37 -4.07
C ASP A 242 -1.45 -3.89 -3.62
N LEU A 243 -1.38 -3.10 -2.54
CA LEU A 243 -0.08 -2.68 -2.05
C LEU A 243 0.73 -3.84 -1.44
N PHE A 244 0.08 -4.86 -0.87
CA PHE A 244 0.79 -6.06 -0.45
C PHE A 244 1.52 -6.71 -1.63
N GLU A 245 0.82 -6.88 -2.74
CA GLU A 245 1.35 -7.42 -4.00
C GLU A 245 2.55 -6.62 -4.48
N SER A 246 2.39 -5.31 -4.67
CA SER A 246 3.43 -4.48 -5.27
C SER A 246 4.69 -4.53 -4.42
N THR A 247 4.52 -4.59 -3.10
CA THR A 247 5.65 -4.58 -2.18
C THR A 247 6.34 -5.92 -2.10
N ALA A 248 5.60 -7.03 -2.20
CA ALA A 248 6.16 -8.37 -2.29
C ALA A 248 6.92 -8.59 -3.61
N ALA A 249 6.29 -8.23 -4.73
CA ALA A 249 6.85 -8.37 -6.07
C ALA A 249 8.13 -7.53 -6.25
N GLU A 250 8.10 -6.26 -5.85
CA GLU A 250 9.25 -5.35 -5.99
C GLU A 250 10.42 -5.74 -5.07
N ASN A 251 10.14 -6.24 -3.86
CA ASN A 251 11.18 -6.79 -2.98
C ASN A 251 11.90 -7.96 -3.68
N ILE A 252 11.15 -8.93 -4.20
CA ILE A 252 11.72 -10.12 -4.85
C ILE A 252 12.42 -9.73 -6.16
N GLY A 253 11.84 -8.84 -6.96
CA GLY A 253 12.45 -8.33 -8.19
C GLY A 253 13.80 -7.65 -7.92
N ALA A 254 13.87 -6.79 -6.89
CA ALA A 254 15.11 -6.17 -6.45
C ALA A 254 16.13 -7.19 -5.91
N MET A 255 15.68 -8.24 -5.20
CA MET A 255 16.54 -9.34 -4.76
C MET A 255 17.17 -10.09 -5.95
N ILE A 256 16.38 -10.37 -7.00
CA ILE A 256 16.84 -11.02 -8.24
C ILE A 256 17.87 -10.13 -8.96
N LEU A 257 17.61 -8.83 -9.06
CA LEU A 257 18.57 -7.88 -9.65
C LEU A 257 19.85 -7.77 -8.81
N GLY A 258 19.76 -7.85 -7.49
CA GLY A 258 20.92 -7.92 -6.60
C GLY A 258 21.75 -9.18 -6.81
N ALA A 259 21.12 -10.34 -6.99
CA ALA A 259 21.79 -11.59 -7.33
C ALA A 259 22.46 -11.51 -8.72
N GLY A 260 21.78 -10.91 -9.70
CA GLY A 260 22.32 -10.66 -11.04
C GLY A 260 23.53 -9.74 -11.03
N LEU A 261 23.51 -8.67 -10.22
CA LEU A 261 24.64 -7.76 -10.05
C LEU A 261 25.86 -8.48 -9.46
N ALA A 262 25.65 -9.32 -8.44
CA ALA A 262 26.71 -10.13 -7.85
C ALA A 262 27.32 -11.10 -8.89
N GLY A 263 26.48 -11.76 -9.70
CA GLY A 263 26.94 -12.68 -10.75
C GLY A 263 27.73 -11.98 -11.87
N ALA A 264 27.38 -10.74 -12.21
CA ALA A 264 28.10 -9.94 -13.21
C ALA A 264 29.46 -9.41 -12.72
N ASN A 265 29.73 -9.46 -11.41
CA ASN A 265 30.91 -8.86 -10.78
C ASN A 265 31.60 -9.87 -9.85
N LEU A 266 31.95 -11.04 -10.39
CA LEU A 266 32.61 -12.11 -9.62
C LEU A 266 33.92 -11.63 -9.01
N GLY A 267 34.12 -11.93 -7.72
CA GLY A 267 35.31 -11.55 -6.97
C GLY A 267 35.33 -10.10 -6.45
N VAL A 268 34.34 -9.27 -6.80
CA VAL A 268 34.23 -7.89 -6.30
C VAL A 268 33.58 -7.84 -4.91
N PHE A 269 32.58 -8.69 -4.68
CA PHE A 269 31.82 -8.73 -3.43
C PHE A 269 32.29 -9.91 -2.57
N SER A 270 32.46 -9.67 -1.26
CA SER A 270 32.63 -10.77 -0.31
C SER A 270 31.34 -11.61 -0.21
N PRO A 271 31.39 -12.87 0.25
CA PRO A 271 30.19 -13.71 0.40
C PRO A 271 29.09 -13.05 1.23
N ALA A 272 29.46 -12.29 2.27
CA ALA A 272 28.51 -11.52 3.08
C ALA A 272 27.86 -10.37 2.31
N GLN A 273 28.59 -9.70 1.41
CA GLN A 273 28.08 -8.61 0.58
C GLN A 273 27.18 -9.10 -0.56
N VAL A 274 27.43 -10.30 -1.10
CA VAL A 274 26.50 -10.95 -2.05
C VAL A 274 25.13 -11.12 -1.42
N VAL A 275 25.09 -11.64 -0.18
CA VAL A 275 23.84 -11.73 0.59
C VAL A 275 23.29 -10.33 0.93
N GLY A 276 24.16 -9.37 1.24
CA GLY A 276 23.79 -7.97 1.48
C GLY A 276 23.07 -7.32 0.29
N LEU A 277 23.54 -7.54 -0.94
CA LEU A 277 22.93 -7.05 -2.18
C LEU A 277 21.51 -7.58 -2.35
N MET A 278 21.31 -8.87 -2.12
CA MET A 278 19.99 -9.49 -2.23
C MET A 278 19.06 -9.00 -1.13
N LEU A 279 19.52 -8.90 0.12
CA LEU A 279 18.67 -8.50 1.25
C LEU A 279 18.50 -6.98 1.39
N PHE A 280 19.26 -6.18 0.65
CA PHE A 280 19.16 -4.71 0.63
C PHE A 280 17.73 -4.17 0.51
N PRO A 281 16.90 -4.60 -0.48
CA PRO A 281 15.50 -4.15 -0.58
C PRO A 281 14.70 -4.39 0.72
N LEU A 282 14.90 -5.54 1.37
CA LEU A 282 14.21 -5.87 2.61
C LEU A 282 14.66 -4.97 3.77
N VAL A 283 15.97 -4.69 3.87
CA VAL A 283 16.52 -3.79 4.89
C VAL A 283 16.05 -2.35 4.68
N ALA A 284 16.10 -1.85 3.45
CA ALA A 284 15.62 -0.51 3.10
C ALA A 284 14.15 -0.35 3.49
N ARG A 285 13.33 -1.36 3.20
CA ARG A 285 11.91 -1.38 3.53
C ARG A 285 11.64 -1.48 5.04
N ALA A 286 12.47 -2.22 5.76
CA ALA A 286 12.40 -2.30 7.22
C ALA A 286 12.65 -0.92 7.88
N PHE A 287 13.59 -0.13 7.36
CA PHE A 287 13.77 1.26 7.80
C PHE A 287 12.59 2.14 7.43
N GLY A 288 12.00 1.95 6.24
CA GLY A 288 10.77 2.61 5.82
C GLY A 288 9.58 2.36 6.76
N LEU A 289 9.43 1.15 7.30
CA LEU A 289 8.42 0.82 8.32
C LEU A 289 8.62 1.65 9.60
N VAL A 290 9.85 1.73 10.11
CA VAL A 290 10.15 2.54 11.30
C VAL A 290 9.88 4.02 11.05
N ALA A 291 10.30 4.53 9.88
CA ALA A 291 10.01 5.90 9.47
C ALA A 291 8.50 6.17 9.40
N SER A 292 7.72 5.23 8.86
CA SER A 292 6.26 5.36 8.72
C SER A 292 5.56 5.36 10.08
N ILE A 293 6.02 4.54 11.03
CA ILE A 293 5.52 4.55 12.41
C ILE A 293 5.68 5.93 13.03
N ILE A 294 6.88 6.53 12.91
CA ILE A 294 7.16 7.86 13.47
C ILE A 294 6.30 8.91 12.76
N GLY A 295 6.22 8.86 11.43
CA GLY A 295 5.40 9.76 10.63
C GLY A 295 3.95 9.80 11.09
N VAL A 296 3.31 8.63 11.25
CA VAL A 296 1.92 8.51 11.70
C VAL A 296 1.74 9.11 13.11
N LEU A 297 2.69 8.88 14.02
CA LEU A 297 2.58 9.33 15.41
C LEU A 297 2.75 10.85 15.57
N VAL A 298 3.46 11.50 14.64
CA VAL A 298 3.71 12.95 14.66
C VAL A 298 2.53 13.76 14.11
N VAL A 299 1.61 13.16 13.34
CA VAL A 299 0.48 13.87 12.74
C VAL A 299 -0.44 14.49 13.80
N LYS A 300 -0.58 15.82 13.70
CA LYS A 300 -1.48 16.67 14.49
C LYS A 300 -1.95 17.81 13.60
N ALA A 301 -3.25 18.09 13.59
CA ALA A 301 -3.87 19.24 12.95
C ALA A 301 -4.40 20.22 14.00
N ARG A 302 -4.48 21.50 13.65
CA ARG A 302 -5.32 22.48 14.37
C ARG A 302 -6.76 22.33 13.89
N GLU A 303 -7.74 22.75 14.70
CA GLU A 303 -9.17 22.57 14.36
C GLU A 303 -9.60 23.34 13.09
N ASP A 304 -8.93 24.45 12.80
CA ASP A 304 -9.13 25.32 11.63
C ASP A 304 -8.20 24.98 10.46
N GLU A 305 -7.22 24.10 10.66
CA GLU A 305 -6.24 23.72 9.65
C GLU A 305 -6.84 22.75 8.62
N ASP A 306 -6.35 22.81 7.39
CA ASP A 306 -6.59 21.78 6.37
C ASP A 306 -5.94 20.44 6.80
N PRO A 307 -6.71 19.34 6.96
CA PRO A 307 -6.16 18.05 7.35
C PRO A 307 -5.06 17.55 6.42
N MET A 308 -5.09 17.91 5.12
CA MET A 308 -4.05 17.53 4.17
C MET A 308 -2.67 18.06 4.55
N HIS A 309 -2.58 19.29 5.09
CA HIS A 309 -1.29 19.83 5.55
C HIS A 309 -0.71 19.01 6.71
N ALA A 310 -1.56 18.48 7.60
CA ALA A 310 -1.12 17.63 8.69
C ALA A 310 -0.63 16.25 8.20
N LEU A 311 -1.32 15.66 7.21
CA LEU A 311 -0.90 14.42 6.57
C LEU A 311 0.41 14.59 5.79
N ASN A 312 0.58 15.70 5.06
CA ASN A 312 1.80 16.04 4.34
C ASN A 312 3.01 16.22 5.28
N ARG A 313 2.81 16.79 6.48
CA ARG A 313 3.86 16.87 7.49
C ARG A 313 4.34 15.48 7.93
N GLY A 314 3.42 14.57 8.26
CA GLY A 314 3.79 13.21 8.66
C GLY A 314 4.46 12.42 7.52
N TYR A 315 4.03 12.65 6.28
CA TYR A 315 4.65 12.08 5.10
C TYR A 315 6.09 12.58 4.93
N MET A 316 6.33 13.89 5.08
CA MET A 316 7.66 14.48 4.96
C MET A 316 8.62 13.95 6.04
N TRP A 317 8.15 13.80 7.28
CA TRP A 317 8.94 13.13 8.34
C TRP A 317 9.29 11.68 7.95
N THR A 318 8.32 10.95 7.40
CA THR A 318 8.55 9.59 6.91
C THR A 318 9.60 9.58 5.80
N ALA A 319 9.51 10.48 4.83
CA ALA A 319 10.45 10.56 3.70
C ALA A 319 11.88 10.89 4.16
N VAL A 320 12.04 11.86 5.08
CA VAL A 320 13.36 12.23 5.62
C VAL A 320 13.99 11.08 6.40
N LEU A 321 13.21 10.44 7.28
CA LEU A 321 13.72 9.31 8.08
C LEU A 321 14.02 8.08 7.20
N ALA A 322 13.18 7.82 6.19
CA ALA A 322 13.43 6.78 5.20
C ALA A 322 14.71 7.07 4.42
N ALA A 323 14.96 8.32 4.02
CA ALA A 323 16.18 8.71 3.31
C ALA A 323 17.45 8.49 4.17
N LEU A 324 17.39 8.82 5.46
CA LEU A 324 18.49 8.55 6.39
C LEU A 324 18.75 7.05 6.55
N GLY A 325 17.68 6.25 6.73
CA GLY A 325 17.77 4.80 6.77
C GLY A 325 18.34 4.21 5.47
N PHE A 326 17.94 4.76 4.33
CA PHE A 326 18.42 4.35 3.01
C PHE A 326 19.91 4.65 2.81
N ALA A 327 20.37 5.85 3.17
CA ALA A 327 21.78 6.23 3.12
C ALA A 327 22.64 5.33 4.03
N GLY A 328 22.17 5.04 5.24
CA GLY A 328 22.85 4.10 6.15
C GLY A 328 22.87 2.67 5.59
N GLY A 329 21.76 2.19 5.04
CA GLY A 329 21.65 0.84 4.46
C GLY A 329 22.51 0.64 3.22
N THR A 330 22.58 1.64 2.35
CA THR A 330 23.45 1.62 1.15
C THR A 330 24.93 1.64 1.55
N TYR A 331 25.35 2.49 2.49
CA TYR A 331 26.71 2.49 3.00
C TYR A 331 27.08 1.14 3.65
N TRP A 332 26.16 0.54 4.39
CA TRP A 332 26.41 -0.73 5.08
C TRP A 332 26.50 -1.92 4.12
N LEU A 333 25.59 -2.02 3.15
CA LEU A 333 25.41 -3.24 2.34
C LEU A 333 26.02 -3.14 0.94
N LEU A 334 26.18 -1.92 0.41
CA LEU A 334 26.56 -1.67 -0.99
C LEU A 334 27.93 -0.99 -1.14
N ASN A 335 28.83 -1.16 -0.16
CA ASN A 335 30.17 -0.56 -0.14
C ASN A 335 31.29 -1.61 -0.33
N PRO A 336 31.53 -2.12 -1.56
CA PRO A 336 32.63 -3.04 -1.84
C PRO A 336 34.00 -2.33 -1.78
N ALA A 337 35.01 -2.99 -1.21
CA ALA A 337 36.32 -2.40 -0.98
C ALA A 337 37.02 -1.90 -2.25
N GLY A 338 36.80 -2.56 -3.40
CA GLY A 338 37.37 -2.16 -4.69
C GLY A 338 36.60 -1.04 -5.42
N HIS A 339 35.38 -0.71 -4.99
CA HIS A 339 34.53 0.33 -5.61
C HIS A 339 33.86 1.18 -4.53
N PRO A 340 34.62 1.98 -3.75
CA PRO A 340 34.10 2.73 -2.61
C PRO A 340 33.12 3.85 -3.01
N ALA A 341 33.02 4.19 -4.29
CA ALA A 341 32.03 5.12 -4.80
C ALA A 341 30.65 4.47 -5.01
N ALA A 342 30.56 3.13 -5.07
CA ALA A 342 29.34 2.43 -5.47
C ALA A 342 28.17 2.71 -4.51
N TRP A 343 28.40 2.67 -3.20
CA TRP A 343 27.36 2.91 -2.20
C TRP A 343 26.73 4.30 -2.36
N TRP A 344 27.54 5.32 -2.68
CA TRP A 344 27.07 6.70 -2.84
C TRP A 344 26.19 6.85 -4.09
N HIS A 345 26.57 6.20 -5.20
CA HIS A 345 25.75 6.18 -6.41
C HIS A 345 24.40 5.52 -6.15
N PHE A 346 24.37 4.38 -5.44
CA PHE A 346 23.12 3.72 -5.07
C PHE A 346 22.32 4.54 -4.05
N ALA A 347 22.97 5.23 -3.10
CA ALA A 347 22.28 6.15 -2.19
C ALA A 347 21.55 7.25 -2.97
N LEU A 348 22.20 7.85 -3.97
CA LEU A 348 21.59 8.84 -4.86
C LEU A 348 20.43 8.26 -5.68
N CYS A 349 20.52 7.01 -6.16
CA CYS A 349 19.39 6.33 -6.78
C CYS A 349 18.18 6.22 -5.84
N GLY A 350 18.41 5.86 -4.58
CA GLY A 350 17.36 5.84 -3.56
C GLY A 350 16.73 7.20 -3.31
N VAL A 351 17.55 8.25 -3.25
CA VAL A 351 17.07 9.63 -3.11
C VAL A 351 16.21 10.04 -4.31
N ILE A 352 16.57 9.65 -5.53
CA ILE A 352 15.70 9.85 -6.71
C ILE A 352 14.36 9.16 -6.52
N GLY A 353 14.36 7.93 -6.00
CA GLY A 353 13.14 7.20 -5.63
C GLY A 353 12.24 7.95 -4.65
N ILE A 354 12.83 8.43 -3.55
CA ILE A 354 12.11 9.20 -2.52
C ILE A 354 11.59 10.52 -3.09
N ALA A 355 12.41 11.22 -3.88
CA ALA A 355 12.00 12.44 -4.57
C ALA A 355 10.84 12.18 -5.56
N THR A 356 10.85 11.02 -6.22
CA THR A 356 9.75 10.58 -7.10
C THR A 356 8.47 10.33 -6.31
N SER A 357 8.56 9.67 -5.16
CA SER A 357 7.43 9.48 -4.24
C SER A 357 6.82 10.82 -3.81
N ILE A 358 7.69 11.78 -3.42
CA ILE A 358 7.25 13.13 -3.03
C ILE A 358 6.60 13.86 -4.21
N ALA A 359 7.20 13.77 -5.40
CA ALA A 359 6.66 14.38 -6.60
C ALA A 359 5.25 13.82 -6.91
N PHE A 360 5.05 12.51 -6.80
CA PHE A 360 3.72 11.90 -6.97
C PHE A 360 2.69 12.41 -5.98
N VAL A 361 3.03 12.53 -4.69
CA VAL A 361 2.10 13.09 -3.70
C VAL A 361 1.64 14.49 -4.10
N TYR A 362 2.55 15.38 -4.50
CA TYR A 362 2.18 16.75 -4.89
C TYR A 362 1.53 16.84 -6.27
N ILE A 363 1.93 16.02 -7.24
CA ILE A 363 1.31 15.96 -8.57
C ILE A 363 -0.14 15.49 -8.42
N THR A 364 -0.38 14.41 -7.68
CA THR A 364 -1.73 13.89 -7.43
C THR A 364 -2.56 14.95 -6.71
N GLN A 365 -2.06 15.54 -5.62
CA GLN A 365 -2.73 16.65 -4.92
C GLN A 365 -3.13 17.80 -5.84
N TYR A 366 -2.24 18.23 -6.75
CA TYR A 366 -2.57 19.29 -7.69
C TYR A 366 -3.76 18.94 -8.62
N TYR A 367 -3.89 17.67 -9.01
CA TYR A 367 -4.94 17.23 -9.92
C TYR A 367 -6.23 16.81 -9.23
N THR A 368 -6.19 16.43 -7.95
CA THR A 368 -7.35 15.86 -7.23
C THR A 368 -7.86 16.71 -6.06
N GLU A 369 -7.08 17.66 -5.53
CA GLU A 369 -7.53 18.52 -4.43
C GLU A 369 -8.37 19.70 -4.93
N TYR A 370 -9.49 19.98 -4.25
CA TYR A 370 -10.47 21.02 -4.60
C TYR A 370 -9.92 22.46 -4.58
N ARG A 371 -8.70 22.66 -4.09
CA ARG A 371 -8.04 23.97 -4.00
C ARG A 371 -7.33 24.39 -5.29
N TYR A 372 -7.01 23.45 -6.18
CA TYR A 372 -6.24 23.73 -7.39
C TYR A 372 -7.08 23.87 -8.66
N ARG A 373 -6.46 24.40 -9.71
CA ARG A 373 -7.08 24.69 -11.00
C ARG A 373 -7.82 23.50 -11.61
N PRO A 374 -7.25 22.27 -11.67
CA PRO A 374 -7.90 21.15 -12.35
C PRO A 374 -9.30 20.86 -11.79
N VAL A 375 -9.44 20.64 -10.49
CA VAL A 375 -10.73 20.37 -9.85
C VAL A 375 -11.67 21.58 -9.91
N LYS A 376 -11.16 22.79 -9.68
CA LYS A 376 -11.97 24.02 -9.81
C LYS A 376 -12.54 24.22 -11.22
N SER A 377 -11.79 23.83 -12.25
CA SER A 377 -12.26 23.94 -13.65
C SER A 377 -13.39 22.96 -13.95
N ILE A 378 -13.32 21.75 -13.39
CA ILE A 378 -14.37 20.72 -13.49
C ILE A 378 -15.64 21.22 -12.77
N ALA A 379 -15.49 21.68 -11.52
CA ALA A 379 -16.61 22.22 -10.75
C ALA A 379 -17.25 23.45 -11.42
N ALA A 380 -16.47 24.33 -12.03
CA ALA A 380 -16.99 25.47 -12.80
C ALA A 380 -17.75 25.04 -14.06
N ALA A 381 -17.31 23.97 -14.74
CA ALA A 381 -17.99 23.42 -15.91
C ALA A 381 -19.37 22.84 -15.56
N SER A 382 -19.60 22.40 -14.32
CA SER A 382 -20.92 21.94 -13.85
C SER A 382 -22.03 23.01 -13.98
N VAL A 383 -21.69 24.30 -14.03
CA VAL A 383 -22.67 25.39 -14.23
C VAL A 383 -23.32 25.32 -15.62
N THR A 384 -22.63 24.76 -16.62
CA THR A 384 -23.14 24.56 -17.98
C THR A 384 -23.70 23.16 -18.23
N GLY A 385 -23.87 22.37 -17.16
CA GLY A 385 -24.54 21.07 -17.17
C GLY A 385 -23.61 19.85 -17.25
N PRO A 386 -24.17 18.63 -17.13
CA PRO A 386 -23.37 17.39 -16.97
C PRO A 386 -22.41 17.10 -18.13
N ALA A 387 -22.80 17.41 -19.37
CA ALA A 387 -21.97 17.14 -20.54
C ALA A 387 -20.64 17.92 -20.51
N THR A 388 -20.68 19.20 -20.11
CA THR A 388 -19.48 20.04 -20.03
C THR A 388 -18.62 19.65 -18.83
N ASN A 389 -19.23 19.24 -17.72
CA ASN A 389 -18.53 18.65 -16.57
C ASN A 389 -17.74 17.39 -16.98
N ILE A 390 -18.38 16.45 -17.68
CA ILE A 390 -17.72 15.21 -18.16
C ILE A 390 -16.58 15.53 -19.13
N ILE A 391 -16.79 16.45 -20.08
CA ILE A 391 -15.75 16.86 -21.04
C ILE A 391 -14.55 17.49 -20.31
N ALA A 392 -14.79 18.40 -19.36
CA ALA A 392 -13.73 19.03 -18.57
C ALA A 392 -12.98 18.00 -17.72
N GLY A 393 -13.70 17.10 -17.05
CA GLY A 393 -13.11 16.02 -16.26
C GLY A 393 -12.25 15.08 -17.11
N PHE A 394 -12.74 14.67 -18.28
CA PHE A 394 -11.99 13.82 -19.20
C PHE A 394 -10.74 14.52 -19.75
N ALA A 395 -10.83 15.81 -20.07
CA ALA A 395 -9.68 16.60 -20.50
C ALA A 395 -8.59 16.68 -19.40
N VAL A 396 -9.00 16.94 -18.15
CA VAL A 396 -8.09 16.93 -17.00
C VAL A 396 -7.49 15.54 -16.77
N ALA A 397 -8.26 14.46 -16.93
CA ALA A 397 -7.77 13.09 -16.81
C ALA A 397 -6.71 12.74 -17.87
N LEU A 398 -6.87 13.23 -19.11
CA LEU A 398 -5.82 13.07 -20.13
C LEU A 398 -4.58 13.90 -19.79
N GLU A 399 -4.75 15.13 -19.29
CA GLU A 399 -3.67 16.02 -18.88
C GLU A 399 -2.84 15.44 -17.72
N CYS A 400 -3.50 14.86 -16.71
CA CYS A 400 -2.85 14.44 -15.46
C CYS A 400 -1.87 13.27 -15.62
N THR A 401 -1.90 12.56 -16.74
CA THR A 401 -0.95 11.47 -17.05
C THR A 401 0.45 11.97 -17.45
N ALA A 402 0.58 13.22 -17.90
CA ALA A 402 1.82 13.74 -18.45
C ALA A 402 2.91 13.91 -17.38
N LEU A 403 2.61 14.60 -16.28
CA LEU A 403 3.60 14.85 -15.21
C LEU A 403 4.09 13.54 -14.54
N PRO A 404 3.24 12.57 -14.19
CA PRO A 404 3.69 11.27 -13.70
C PRO A 404 4.59 10.54 -14.71
N THR A 405 4.23 10.52 -16.00
CA THR A 405 5.03 9.87 -17.05
C THR A 405 6.43 10.49 -17.16
N PHE A 406 6.53 11.83 -17.16
CA PHE A 406 7.83 12.51 -17.17
C PHE A 406 8.64 12.23 -15.91
N THR A 407 7.98 12.22 -14.74
CA THR A 407 8.63 11.95 -13.45
C THR A 407 9.22 10.53 -13.43
N ILE A 408 8.45 9.51 -13.83
CA ILE A 408 8.91 8.12 -13.94
C ILE A 408 10.07 8.01 -14.93
N SER A 409 9.92 8.60 -16.12
CA SER A 409 10.93 8.54 -17.17
C SER A 409 12.25 9.16 -16.71
N ALA A 410 12.19 10.33 -16.06
CA ALA A 410 13.36 10.99 -15.50
C ALA A 410 13.99 10.14 -14.38
N ALA A 411 13.19 9.56 -13.49
CA ALA A 411 13.66 8.71 -12.40
C ALA A 411 14.37 7.46 -12.90
N ILE A 412 13.78 6.74 -13.88
CA ILE A 412 14.38 5.54 -14.49
C ILE A 412 15.70 5.89 -15.18
N ILE A 413 15.72 6.93 -16.03
CA ILE A 413 16.93 7.31 -16.76
C ILE A 413 18.04 7.75 -15.79
N ALA A 414 17.71 8.59 -14.81
CA ALA A 414 18.68 9.11 -13.86
C ALA A 414 19.24 8.00 -12.96
N SER A 415 18.39 7.14 -12.39
CA SER A 415 18.83 6.03 -11.54
C SER A 415 19.59 4.96 -12.31
N TYR A 416 19.22 4.67 -13.56
CA TYR A 416 19.98 3.77 -14.42
C TYR A 416 21.38 4.31 -14.71
N ARG A 417 21.49 5.58 -15.12
CA ARG A 417 22.79 6.21 -15.42
C ARG A 417 23.68 6.31 -14.19
N LEU A 418 23.11 6.69 -13.04
CA LEU A 418 23.85 6.74 -11.77
C LEU A 418 24.32 5.35 -11.33
N GLY A 419 23.45 4.34 -11.42
CA GLY A 419 23.82 2.96 -11.17
C GLY A 419 24.96 2.49 -12.08
N ALA A 420 24.89 2.81 -13.38
CA ALA A 420 25.96 2.48 -14.34
C ALA A 420 27.30 3.20 -14.05
N SER A 421 27.25 4.40 -13.46
CA SER A 421 28.46 5.14 -13.04
C SER A 421 29.10 4.65 -11.73
N SER A 422 28.52 3.64 -11.06
CA SER A 422 29.07 3.07 -9.81
C SER A 422 30.43 2.36 -9.98
N GLY A 423 30.86 2.10 -11.22
CA GLY A 423 32.06 1.35 -11.55
C GLY A 423 31.87 -0.17 -11.56
N LEU A 424 30.65 -0.65 -11.31
CA LEU A 424 30.28 -2.07 -11.37
C LEU A 424 29.66 -2.42 -12.72
N ALA A 425 29.98 -3.60 -13.25
CA ALA A 425 29.41 -4.09 -14.50
C ALA A 425 27.90 -4.30 -14.36
N HIS A 426 27.12 -3.83 -15.35
CA HIS A 426 25.66 -3.98 -15.43
C HIS A 426 24.86 -3.42 -14.23
N ALA A 427 25.41 -2.47 -13.47
CA ALA A 427 24.78 -1.90 -12.28
C ALA A 427 23.60 -0.95 -12.53
N GLY A 428 23.33 -0.56 -13.78
CA GLY A 428 22.22 0.35 -14.11
C GLY A 428 20.84 -0.20 -13.71
N LEU A 429 20.57 -1.47 -13.98
CA LEU A 429 19.29 -2.11 -13.62
C LEU A 429 19.11 -2.25 -12.10
N PHE A 430 20.19 -2.53 -11.38
CA PHE A 430 20.12 -2.51 -9.92
C PHE A 430 19.91 -1.09 -9.39
N GLY A 431 20.50 -0.08 -10.04
CA GLY A 431 20.23 1.33 -9.76
C GLY A 431 18.75 1.71 -9.85
N THR A 432 18.03 1.22 -10.86
CA THR A 432 16.58 1.44 -10.97
C THR A 432 15.81 0.73 -9.85
N ALA A 433 16.20 -0.50 -9.49
CA ALA A 433 15.58 -1.22 -8.37
C ALA A 433 15.80 -0.51 -7.02
N VAL A 434 17.00 0.02 -6.79
CA VAL A 434 17.34 0.84 -5.62
C VAL A 434 16.47 2.10 -5.58
N ALA A 435 16.22 2.76 -6.72
CA ALA A 435 15.27 3.87 -6.79
C ALA A 435 13.84 3.44 -6.45
N THR A 436 13.36 2.30 -6.95
CA THR A 436 12.05 1.75 -6.56
C THR A 436 11.96 1.50 -5.06
N MET A 437 13.02 0.98 -4.43
CA MET A 437 13.06 0.79 -2.98
C MET A 437 13.02 2.12 -2.21
N GLY A 438 13.65 3.17 -2.74
CA GLY A 438 13.53 4.52 -2.19
C GLY A 438 12.09 5.03 -2.26
N MET A 439 11.44 4.90 -3.41
CA MET A 439 10.05 5.33 -3.62
C MET A 439 9.08 4.62 -2.69
N LEU A 440 9.23 3.29 -2.56
CA LEU A 440 8.37 2.46 -1.72
C LEU A 440 8.77 2.47 -0.23
N GLY A 441 9.84 3.17 0.14
CA GLY A 441 10.24 3.34 1.55
C GLY A 441 9.18 4.02 2.40
N THR A 442 8.30 4.82 1.78
CA THR A 442 7.17 5.51 2.45
C THR A 442 5.84 4.77 2.30
N ALA A 443 5.83 3.56 1.71
CA ALA A 443 4.60 2.88 1.30
C ALA A 443 3.62 2.61 2.45
N ALA A 444 4.11 2.27 3.65
CA ALA A 444 3.24 2.01 4.80
C ALA A 444 2.51 3.29 5.27
N TYR A 445 3.17 4.45 5.17
CA TYR A 445 2.52 5.74 5.45
C TYR A 445 1.54 6.14 4.35
N ILE A 446 1.89 5.93 3.07
CA ILE A 446 0.97 6.17 1.95
C ILE A 446 -0.30 5.34 2.11
N LEU A 447 -0.18 4.05 2.41
CA LEU A 447 -1.35 3.20 2.66
C LEU A 447 -2.17 3.64 3.88
N ALA A 448 -1.51 4.23 4.89
CA ALA A 448 -2.21 4.77 6.04
C ALA A 448 -3.08 6.00 5.67
N MET A 449 -2.59 6.85 4.76
CA MET A 449 -3.34 7.97 4.20
C MET A 449 -4.46 7.49 3.28
N ASP A 450 -4.15 6.54 2.40
CA ASP A 450 -5.12 5.95 1.47
C ASP A 450 -6.29 5.30 2.23
N THR A 451 -6.00 4.42 3.20
CA THR A 451 -7.03 3.80 4.05
C THR A 451 -7.73 4.81 4.96
N PHE A 452 -7.14 5.99 5.21
CA PHE A 452 -7.80 7.04 5.99
C PHE A 452 -9.05 7.56 5.27
N GLY A 453 -9.06 7.64 3.93
CA GLY A 453 -10.19 8.15 3.16
C GLY A 453 -11.48 7.36 3.36
N PRO A 454 -11.52 6.05 3.04
CA PRO A 454 -12.70 5.22 3.26
C PRO A 454 -13.17 5.17 4.72
N ILE A 455 -12.24 5.30 5.69
CA ILE A 455 -12.61 5.39 7.12
C ILE A 455 -13.39 6.68 7.41
N THR A 456 -12.99 7.80 6.79
CA THR A 456 -13.62 9.10 6.99
C THR A 456 -14.91 9.26 6.21
N ASP A 457 -14.99 8.63 5.04
CA ASP A 457 -16.19 8.53 4.22
C ASP A 457 -17.32 7.82 5.00
N ASN A 458 -17.05 6.58 5.42
CA ASN A 458 -17.97 5.83 6.28
C ASN A 458 -18.31 6.57 7.59
N ALA A 459 -17.38 7.35 8.15
CA ALA A 459 -17.67 8.16 9.33
C ALA A 459 -18.71 9.24 9.02
N GLY A 460 -18.64 9.88 7.85
CA GLY A 460 -19.66 10.78 7.32
C GLY A 460 -21.00 10.08 7.16
N GLY A 461 -21.04 8.92 6.48
CA GLY A 461 -22.29 8.18 6.28
C GLY A 461 -22.96 7.75 7.58
N ILE A 462 -22.17 7.34 8.60
CA ILE A 462 -22.68 7.05 9.94
C ILE A 462 -23.29 8.30 10.60
N ILE A 463 -22.66 9.46 10.46
CA ILE A 463 -23.14 10.73 11.03
C ILE A 463 -24.48 11.13 10.40
N GLU A 464 -24.60 11.01 9.08
CA GLU A 464 -25.81 11.38 8.35
C GLU A 464 -26.98 10.44 8.69
N MET A 465 -26.76 9.13 8.59
CA MET A 465 -27.78 8.12 8.91
C MET A 465 -28.22 8.13 10.38
N SER A 466 -27.37 8.61 11.29
CA SER A 466 -27.72 8.76 12.71
C SER A 466 -28.26 10.14 13.07
N HIS A 467 -28.59 10.97 12.07
CA HIS A 467 -29.17 12.30 12.21
C HIS A 467 -28.40 13.19 13.19
N GLN A 468 -27.06 13.13 13.14
CA GLN A 468 -26.22 14.02 13.93
C GLN A 468 -26.30 15.46 13.38
N PRO A 469 -25.97 16.48 14.20
CA PRO A 469 -25.98 17.87 13.74
C PRO A 469 -25.09 18.10 12.50
N GLU A 470 -25.56 18.94 11.58
CA GLU A 470 -24.88 19.27 10.31
C GLU A 470 -23.44 19.75 10.49
N ALA A 471 -23.16 20.49 11.58
CA ALA A 471 -21.81 20.95 11.90
C ALA A 471 -20.79 19.80 12.08
N ILE A 472 -21.27 18.60 12.42
CA ILE A 472 -20.46 17.39 12.56
C ILE A 472 -20.22 16.75 11.18
N ARG A 473 -21.23 16.70 10.32
CA ARG A 473 -21.09 16.24 8.91
C ARG A 473 -20.07 17.10 8.17
N ARG A 474 -20.13 18.43 8.32
CA ARG A 474 -19.12 19.34 7.73
C ARG A 474 -17.69 19.06 8.18
N ARG A 475 -17.46 18.50 9.38
CA ARG A 475 -16.11 18.08 9.82
C ARG A 475 -15.67 16.81 9.09
N THR A 476 -16.56 15.83 8.92
CA THR A 476 -16.24 14.61 8.17
C THR A 476 -16.13 14.85 6.69
N ASP A 477 -16.94 15.72 6.07
CA ASP A 477 -16.79 16.08 4.65
C ASP A 477 -15.41 16.69 4.37
N ARG A 478 -14.88 17.48 5.31
CA ARG A 478 -13.51 18.02 5.21
C ARG A 478 -12.45 16.91 5.28
N LEU A 479 -12.68 15.87 6.07
CA LEU A 479 -11.75 14.73 6.17
C LEU A 479 -11.87 13.83 4.94
N ASP A 480 -13.08 13.60 4.47
CA ASP A 480 -13.36 12.80 3.28
C ASP A 480 -12.84 13.46 2.00
N ALA A 481 -13.01 14.77 1.82
CA ALA A 481 -12.39 15.50 0.72
C ALA A 481 -10.86 15.35 0.68
N VAL A 482 -10.22 15.25 1.85
CA VAL A 482 -8.79 14.93 1.96
C VAL A 482 -8.55 13.46 1.61
N GLY A 483 -9.40 12.56 2.09
CA GLY A 483 -9.42 11.13 1.77
C GLY A 483 -9.50 10.81 0.27
N ASN A 484 -10.30 11.56 -0.48
CA ASN A 484 -10.41 11.46 -1.93
C ASN A 484 -9.11 11.85 -2.67
N THR A 485 -8.28 12.67 -2.02
CA THR A 485 -7.00 13.13 -2.58
C THR A 485 -5.85 12.19 -2.23
N THR A 486 -5.88 11.59 -1.04
CA THR A 486 -4.87 10.64 -0.54
C THR A 486 -4.92 9.30 -1.24
#